data_AF-A0A5D3DC00-F1
#
_entry.id   AF-A0A5D3DC00-F1
#
_cell.length_a   1.000
_cell.length_b   1.000
_cell.length_c   1.000
_cell.angle_alpha   90.00
_cell.angle_beta   90.00
_cell.angle_gamma   90.00
#
_symmetry.space_group_name_H-M   'P 1'
#
loop_
_entity.id
_entity.type
_entity.pdbx_description
1 polymer ?
#
loop_
_entity_poly.entity_id
_entity_poly.type
_entity_poly.pdbx_seq_one_letter_code
_entity_poly.pdbx_strand_id
1 'polypeptide(L)'
;MYVSGLNNIGLLFPHNQYNPTQTLFTLIHSDVWGPSKVTTSLEKRWFVTFIDDHTRLTWVYLITDKFEVSSIFQNFYHTIETQFYTKIAILRSHNGREFQNHNLNEFLASKGIVHQTSCAYTPQQNGVTERKNRHVVEVAHSLILSTSLPLYLWGDAILTAAQLINRMSSRILHLQIPLYCLKESYPSTRLVF
;
A
#
# COMPACT_ATOMS: atom_id res chain seq x y z
N MET A 1 25.99 -33.81 14.90
CA MET A 1 24.76 -33.97 14.09
C MET A 1 23.71 -33.03 14.68
N TYR A 2 23.10 -32.20 13.84
CA TYR A 2 22.53 -30.91 14.19
C TYR A 2 21.47 -30.91 15.29
N VAL A 3 21.65 -29.99 16.23
CA VAL A 3 20.70 -29.60 17.27
C VAL A 3 19.59 -28.77 16.62
N SER A 4 18.35 -29.22 16.75
CA SER A 4 17.15 -28.44 16.47
C SER A 4 17.03 -27.33 17.51
N GLY A 5 17.49 -26.13 17.16
CA GLY A 5 17.44 -24.94 18.02
C GLY A 5 16.79 -23.78 17.29
N LEU A 6 15.58 -23.44 17.74
CA LEU A 6 15.06 -22.08 17.90
C LEU A 6 15.55 -21.01 16.90
N ASN A 7 14.73 -20.74 15.88
CA ASN A 7 14.66 -19.42 15.24
C ASN A 7 13.23 -19.19 14.76
N ASN A 8 12.32 -19.06 15.72
CA ASN A 8 11.00 -18.50 15.49
C ASN A 8 10.88 -17.29 16.41
N ILE A 9 11.63 -16.23 16.10
CA ILE A 9 11.45 -14.94 16.75
C ILE A 9 10.23 -14.30 16.07
N GLY A 10 9.05 -14.84 16.39
CA GLY A 10 7.82 -14.08 16.25
C GLY A 10 7.97 -12.89 17.19
N LEU A 11 8.27 -11.72 16.63
CA LEU A 11 8.23 -10.46 17.38
C LEU A 11 6.80 -10.33 17.92
N LEU A 12 6.62 -10.67 19.19
CA LEU A 12 5.42 -10.36 19.96
C LEU A 12 5.35 -8.84 20.07
N PHE A 13 4.50 -8.23 19.25
CA PHE A 13 4.29 -6.79 19.28
C PHE A 13 3.46 -6.42 20.52
N PRO A 14 3.90 -5.44 21.32
CA PRO A 14 3.13 -4.98 22.47
C PRO A 14 1.78 -4.43 22.00
N HIS A 15 0.77 -4.59 22.86
CA HIS A 15 -0.61 -4.14 22.68
C HIS A 15 -0.72 -2.60 22.75
N ASN A 16 0.14 -1.88 22.03
CA ASN A 16 0.17 -0.42 22.01
C ASN A 16 -0.89 0.14 21.07
N GLN A 17 -1.43 1.30 21.44
CA GLN A 17 -2.12 2.18 20.50
C GLN A 17 -1.25 2.36 19.25
N TYR A 18 -1.87 2.23 18.09
CA TYR A 18 -1.19 2.38 16.82
C TYR A 18 -0.76 3.84 16.64
N ASN A 19 0.55 4.06 16.63
CA ASN A 19 1.17 5.36 16.40
C ASN A 19 1.80 5.37 14.99
N PRO A 20 1.41 6.30 14.11
CA PRO A 20 2.06 6.48 12.82
C PRO A 20 3.56 6.78 12.96
N THR A 21 4.37 6.38 11.98
CA THR A 21 5.77 6.82 11.89
C THR A 21 5.83 8.33 11.77
N GLN A 22 6.83 8.95 12.41
CA GLN A 22 7.04 10.41 12.37
C GLN A 22 7.81 10.86 11.12
N THR A 23 8.35 9.91 10.35
CA THR A 23 9.17 10.18 9.17
C THR A 23 8.52 9.55 7.94
N LEU A 24 8.53 10.31 6.84
CA LEU A 24 8.00 9.91 5.54
C LEU A 24 8.69 8.65 5.02
N PHE A 25 7.92 7.79 4.38
CA PHE A 25 8.36 6.57 3.70
C PHE A 25 9.08 5.54 4.58
N THR A 26 9.17 5.76 5.90
CA THR A 26 9.83 4.81 6.81
C THR A 26 9.11 3.47 6.80
N LEU A 27 7.79 3.50 6.85
CA LEU A 27 6.92 2.33 6.80
C LEU A 27 5.91 2.49 5.67
N ILE A 28 5.90 1.52 4.75
CA ILE A 28 4.89 1.39 3.71
C ILE A 28 3.99 0.20 4.04
N HIS A 29 2.69 0.45 4.13
CA HIS A 29 1.70 -0.62 4.20
C HIS A 29 1.25 -1.01 2.81
N SER A 30 1.04 -2.30 2.58
CA SER A 30 0.61 -2.82 1.28
C SER A 30 -0.35 -3.99 1.39
N ASP A 31 -1.26 -4.09 0.42
CA ASP A 31 -2.25 -5.14 0.30
C ASP A 31 -2.72 -5.22 -1.15
N VAL A 32 -3.17 -6.41 -1.55
CA VAL A 32 -3.73 -6.64 -2.88
C VAL A 32 -5.22 -6.89 -2.73
N TRP A 33 -6.02 -6.01 -3.31
CA TRP A 33 -7.46 -6.19 -3.37
C TRP A 33 -7.85 -6.96 -4.63
N GLY A 34 -8.81 -7.87 -4.48
CA GLY A 34 -9.46 -8.61 -5.57
C GLY A 34 -9.45 -10.12 -5.36
N PRO A 35 -9.83 -10.91 -6.39
CA PRO A 35 -10.19 -10.45 -7.74
C PRO A 35 -11.53 -9.69 -7.78
N SER A 36 -11.62 -8.70 -8.66
CA SER A 36 -12.90 -8.11 -9.07
C SER A 36 -13.75 -9.14 -9.82
N LYS A 37 -15.07 -9.04 -9.66
CA LYS A 37 -16.05 -9.85 -10.42
C LYS A 37 -16.11 -9.47 -11.89
N VAL A 38 -15.84 -8.20 -12.19
CA VAL A 38 -15.82 -7.65 -13.56
C VAL A 38 -14.38 -7.31 -13.91
N THR A 39 -13.93 -7.75 -15.07
CA THR A 39 -12.60 -7.40 -15.58
C THR A 39 -12.64 -6.01 -16.23
N THR A 40 -11.56 -5.22 -16.13
CA THR A 40 -11.49 -3.97 -16.87
C THR A 40 -11.32 -4.18 -18.37
N SER A 41 -11.48 -3.12 -19.17
CA SER A 41 -11.16 -3.13 -20.61
C SER A 41 -9.69 -3.50 -20.91
N LEU A 42 -8.78 -3.29 -19.95
CA LEU A 42 -7.35 -3.63 -20.04
C LEU A 42 -7.00 -4.91 -19.28
N GLU A 43 -7.98 -5.80 -19.09
CA GLU A 43 -7.79 -7.11 -18.47
C GLU A 43 -7.30 -7.08 -17.01
N LYS A 44 -7.47 -5.95 -16.31
CA LYS A 44 -7.11 -5.82 -14.89
C LYS A 44 -8.19 -6.42 -14.01
N ARG A 45 -7.78 -7.15 -12.97
CA ARG A 45 -8.68 -7.87 -12.05
C ARG A 45 -8.35 -7.61 -10.58
N TRP A 46 -7.18 -7.06 -10.28
CA TRP A 46 -6.75 -6.72 -8.94
C TRP A 46 -6.19 -5.29 -8.92
N PHE A 47 -5.98 -4.76 -7.73
CA PHE A 47 -5.09 -3.63 -7.54
C PHE A 47 -4.23 -3.83 -6.29
N VAL A 48 -3.01 -3.32 -6.33
CA VAL A 48 -2.14 -3.24 -5.15
C VAL A 48 -2.11 -1.81 -4.66
N THR A 49 -2.10 -1.65 -3.34
CA THR A 49 -1.90 -0.34 -2.70
C THR A 49 -0.56 -0.27 -1.98
N PHE A 50 0.05 0.91 -2.02
CA PHE A 50 1.17 1.28 -1.15
C PHE A 50 0.75 2.52 -0.39
N ILE A 51 0.79 2.46 0.93
CA ILE A 51 0.32 3.52 1.82
C ILE A 51 1.49 3.96 2.68
N ASP A 52 1.85 5.24 2.58
CA ASP A 52 2.79 5.83 3.52
C ASP A 52 2.16 5.92 4.91
N ASP A 53 2.88 5.40 5.91
CA ASP A 53 2.36 5.34 7.27
C ASP A 53 2.19 6.72 7.91
N HIS A 54 3.09 7.64 7.61
CA HIS A 54 3.09 8.99 8.17
C HIS A 54 1.94 9.83 7.58
N THR A 55 1.87 9.95 6.26
CA THR A 55 0.94 10.87 5.57
C THR A 55 -0.38 10.23 5.17
N ARG A 56 -0.50 8.89 5.24
CA ARG A 56 -1.64 8.15 4.67
C ARG A 56 -1.82 8.33 3.17
N LEU A 57 -0.86 8.93 2.46
CA LEU A 57 -0.90 9.05 1.02
C LEU A 57 -0.84 7.64 0.42
N THR A 58 -1.71 7.39 -0.57
CA THR A 58 -1.93 6.05 -1.12
C THR A 58 -1.63 6.04 -2.60
N TRP A 59 -0.71 5.18 -3.02
CA TRP A 59 -0.49 4.83 -4.43
C TRP A 59 -1.27 3.56 -4.74
N VAL A 60 -1.88 3.52 -5.92
CA VAL A 60 -2.71 2.40 -6.38
C VAL A 60 -2.27 1.99 -7.77
N TYR A 61 -2.03 0.70 -7.98
CA TYR A 61 -1.65 0.14 -9.27
C TYR A 61 -2.61 -0.99 -9.64
N LEU A 62 -3.26 -0.89 -10.80
CA LEU A 62 -4.11 -1.96 -11.33
C LEU A 62 -3.23 -3.08 -11.90
N ILE A 63 -3.53 -4.33 -11.57
CA ILE A 63 -2.74 -5.50 -11.99
C ILE A 63 -3.63 -6.59 -12.60
N THR A 64 -3.04 -7.32 -13.54
CA THR A 64 -3.62 -8.50 -14.19
C THR A 64 -3.21 -9.77 -13.45
N ASP A 65 -2.03 -9.80 -12.84
CA ASP A 65 -1.55 -10.91 -12.03
C ASP A 65 -0.93 -10.40 -10.73
N LYS A 66 -1.17 -11.14 -9.63
CA LYS A 66 -0.54 -10.89 -8.33
C LYS A 66 0.99 -10.99 -8.35
N PHE A 67 1.58 -11.71 -9.32
CA PHE A 67 3.03 -11.76 -9.50
C PHE A 67 3.64 -10.42 -9.97
N GLU A 68 2.84 -9.51 -10.52
CA GLU A 68 3.30 -8.15 -10.89
C GLU A 68 3.68 -7.30 -9.66
N VAL A 69 3.25 -7.67 -8.46
CA VAL A 69 3.51 -6.90 -7.23
C VAL A 69 5.00 -6.68 -7.00
N SER A 70 5.86 -7.67 -7.31
CA SER A 70 7.30 -7.53 -7.10
C SER A 70 7.90 -6.43 -7.97
N SER A 71 7.65 -6.45 -9.28
CA SER A 71 8.19 -5.47 -10.22
C SER A 71 7.61 -4.07 -9.96
N ILE A 72 6.33 -3.98 -9.61
CA ILE A 72 5.69 -2.72 -9.25
C ILE A 72 6.32 -2.15 -7.97
N PHE A 73 6.53 -2.97 -6.93
CA PHE A 73 7.18 -2.51 -5.70
C PHE A 73 8.61 -2.02 -5.95
N GLN A 74 9.37 -2.73 -6.79
CA GLN A 74 10.72 -2.29 -7.18
C GLN A 74 10.69 -0.92 -7.85
N ASN A 75 9.80 -0.71 -8.81
CA ASN A 75 9.64 0.59 -9.49
C ASN A 75 9.19 1.69 -8.52
N PHE A 76 8.27 1.35 -7.60
CA PHE A 76 7.84 2.24 -6.55
C PHE A 76 9.02 2.65 -5.65
N TYR A 77 9.81 1.69 -5.16
CA TYR A 77 11.01 1.96 -4.36
C TYR A 77 11.98 2.90 -5.07
N HIS A 78 12.31 2.65 -6.34
CA HIS A 78 13.23 3.51 -7.09
C HIS A 78 12.66 4.92 -7.31
N THR A 79 11.33 5.03 -7.46
CA THR A 79 10.66 6.32 -7.52
C THR A 79 10.79 7.07 -6.19
N ILE A 80 10.63 6.38 -5.06
CA ILE A 80 10.84 6.96 -3.72
C ILE A 80 12.30 7.42 -3.54
N GLU A 81 13.25 6.55 -3.91
CA GLU A 81 14.69 6.84 -3.80
C GLU A 81 15.12 8.03 -4.66
N THR A 82 14.56 8.19 -5.86
CA THR A 82 14.99 9.23 -6.81
C THR A 82 14.21 10.53 -6.68
N GLN A 83 12.89 10.48 -6.49
CA GLN A 83 12.04 11.68 -6.49
C GLN A 83 11.89 12.30 -5.10
N PHE A 84 12.13 11.52 -4.05
CA PHE A 84 12.01 11.95 -2.65
C PHE A 84 13.32 11.79 -1.88
N TYR A 85 14.40 11.33 -2.52
CA TYR A 85 15.74 11.24 -1.92
C TYR A 85 15.74 10.53 -0.55
N THR A 86 14.88 9.52 -0.41
CA THR A 86 14.64 8.79 0.83
C THR A 86 14.48 7.31 0.54
N LYS A 87 14.63 6.48 1.57
CA LYS A 87 14.57 5.02 1.43
C LYS A 87 13.46 4.46 2.29
N ILE A 88 12.77 3.48 1.74
CA ILE A 88 11.81 2.68 2.48
C ILE A 88 12.60 1.80 3.45
N ALA A 89 12.26 1.82 4.74
CA ALA A 89 12.91 0.98 5.74
C ALA A 89 12.12 -0.32 6.00
N ILE A 90 10.79 -0.21 6.00
CA ILE A 90 9.90 -1.31 6.34
C ILE A 90 8.78 -1.41 5.30
N LEU A 91 8.62 -2.59 4.71
CA LEU A 91 7.42 -2.97 3.98
C LEU A 91 6.55 -3.82 4.91
N ARG A 92 5.31 -3.42 5.16
CA ARG A 92 4.32 -4.22 5.88
C ARG A 92 3.23 -4.68 4.94
N SER A 93 3.03 -5.98 4.82
CA SER A 93 1.99 -6.55 3.98
C SER A 93 1.16 -7.59 4.71
N HIS A 94 -0.01 -7.93 4.16
CA HIS A 94 -0.71 -9.14 4.56
C HIS A 94 0.12 -10.38 4.20
N ASN A 95 -0.11 -11.50 4.90
CA ASN A 95 0.58 -12.79 4.69
C ASN A 95 0.21 -13.50 3.36
N GLY A 96 0.05 -12.73 2.28
CA GLY A 96 -0.26 -13.21 0.95
C GLY A 96 0.96 -13.76 0.23
N ARG A 97 0.73 -14.76 -0.64
CA ARG A 97 1.79 -15.36 -1.46
C ARG A 97 2.40 -14.35 -2.43
N GLU A 98 1.64 -13.34 -2.82
CA GLU A 98 2.07 -12.21 -3.65
C GLU A 98 3.31 -11.49 -3.09
N PHE A 99 3.43 -11.39 -1.77
CA PHE A 99 4.55 -10.76 -1.08
C PHE A 99 5.60 -11.77 -0.59
N GLN A 100 5.38 -13.07 -0.80
CA GLN A 100 6.28 -14.16 -0.38
C GLN A 100 6.92 -14.85 -1.58
N ASN A 101 7.34 -14.06 -2.56
CA ASN A 101 8.07 -14.57 -3.72
C ASN A 101 9.58 -14.30 -3.58
N HIS A 102 10.40 -15.18 -4.16
CA HIS A 102 11.86 -15.10 -4.05
C HIS A 102 12.41 -13.77 -4.57
N ASN A 103 11.89 -13.30 -5.70
CA ASN A 103 12.36 -12.09 -6.36
C ASN A 103 12.17 -10.84 -5.48
N LEU A 104 11.01 -10.70 -4.83
CA LEU A 104 10.74 -9.60 -3.91
C LEU A 104 11.65 -9.73 -2.68
N ASN A 105 11.74 -10.92 -2.07
CA ASN A 105 12.57 -11.13 -0.88
C ASN A 105 14.05 -10.80 -1.12
N GLU A 106 14.60 -11.22 -2.26
CA GLU A 106 15.97 -10.91 -2.66
C GLU A 106 16.17 -9.41 -2.87
N PHE A 107 15.20 -8.74 -3.52
CA PHE A 107 15.24 -7.29 -3.68
C PHE A 107 15.20 -6.56 -2.33
N LEU A 108 14.27 -6.93 -1.44
CA LEU A 108 14.14 -6.34 -0.11
C LEU A 108 15.45 -6.51 0.69
N ALA A 109 16.03 -7.71 0.68
CA ALA A 109 17.31 -7.99 1.33
C ALA A 109 18.45 -7.14 0.73
N SER A 110 18.52 -7.01 -0.59
CA SER A 110 19.54 -6.20 -1.27
C SER A 110 19.49 -4.71 -0.92
N LYS A 111 18.30 -4.21 -0.56
CA LYS A 111 18.07 -2.82 -0.15
C LYS A 111 18.06 -2.63 1.37
N GLY A 112 18.18 -3.71 2.15
CA GLY A 112 18.09 -3.68 3.61
C GLY A 112 16.69 -3.38 4.14
N ILE A 113 15.64 -3.64 3.36
CA ILE A 113 14.24 -3.40 3.75
C ILE A 113 13.74 -4.55 4.61
N VAL A 114 13.19 -4.23 5.77
CA VAL A 114 12.57 -5.23 6.65
C VAL A 114 11.15 -5.52 6.16
N HIS A 115 10.87 -6.79 5.84
CA HIS A 115 9.51 -7.23 5.50
C HIS A 115 8.77 -7.68 6.77
N GLN A 116 7.67 -6.99 7.09
CA GLN A 116 6.75 -7.37 8.15
C GLN A 116 5.48 -7.97 7.54
N THR A 117 5.17 -9.21 7.90
CA THR A 117 3.91 -9.85 7.51
C THR A 117 2.98 -9.91 8.72
N SER A 118 1.70 -9.55 8.52
CA SER A 118 0.71 -9.68 9.59
C SER A 118 0.44 -11.15 9.88
N CYS A 119 0.37 -11.52 11.17
CA CYS A 119 -0.07 -12.85 11.55
C CYS A 119 -1.59 -12.96 11.37
N ALA A 120 -2.09 -14.15 11.03
CA ALA A 120 -3.52 -14.41 10.78
C ALA A 120 -4.46 -14.03 11.96
N TYR A 121 -3.90 -13.83 13.16
CA TYR A 121 -4.63 -13.55 14.40
C TYR A 121 -4.48 -12.12 14.93
N THR A 122 -3.88 -11.20 14.16
CA THR A 122 -3.71 -9.78 14.57
C THR A 122 -4.34 -8.81 13.55
N PRO A 123 -5.68 -8.69 13.53
CA PRO A 123 -6.41 -7.84 12.57
C PRO A 123 -5.98 -6.37 12.62
N GLN A 124 -5.54 -5.89 13.78
CA GLN A 124 -5.13 -4.50 13.97
C GLN A 124 -3.91 -4.13 13.11
N GLN A 125 -3.02 -5.10 12.83
CA GLN A 125 -1.76 -4.85 12.10
C GLN A 125 -1.97 -4.54 10.62
N ASN A 126 -2.96 -5.20 9.99
CA ASN A 126 -3.32 -4.97 8.59
C ASN A 126 -4.50 -3.98 8.43
N GLY A 127 -5.08 -3.54 9.55
CA GLY A 127 -6.28 -2.70 9.53
C GLY A 127 -6.09 -1.35 8.81
N VAL A 128 -4.85 -0.85 8.67
CA VAL A 128 -4.56 0.38 7.92
C VAL A 128 -4.87 0.17 6.44
N THR A 129 -4.29 -0.86 5.83
CA THR A 129 -4.47 -1.15 4.40
C THR A 129 -5.87 -1.65 4.12
N GLU A 130 -6.43 -2.52 4.97
CA GLU A 130 -7.80 -3.02 4.79
C GLU A 130 -8.83 -1.90 4.83
N ARG A 131 -8.73 -0.97 5.79
CA ARG A 131 -9.62 0.20 5.86
C ARG A 131 -9.43 1.12 4.66
N LYS A 132 -8.19 1.33 4.22
CA LYS A 132 -7.92 2.18 3.05
C LYS A 132 -8.48 1.55 1.77
N ASN A 133 -8.24 0.26 1.53
CA ASN A 133 -8.76 -0.46 0.37
C ASN A 133 -10.29 -0.43 0.35
N ARG A 134 -10.93 -0.64 1.50
CA ARG A 134 -12.39 -0.52 1.63
C ARG A 134 -12.88 0.89 1.27
N HIS A 135 -12.26 1.92 1.82
CA HIS A 135 -12.63 3.31 1.54
C HIS A 135 -12.45 3.67 0.05
N VAL A 136 -11.36 3.24 -0.58
CA VAL A 136 -11.13 3.45 -2.02
C VAL A 136 -12.22 2.77 -2.85
N VAL A 137 -12.58 1.52 -2.52
CA VAL A 137 -13.64 0.78 -3.22
C VAL A 137 -15.02 1.43 -3.02
N GLU A 138 -15.34 1.89 -1.81
CA GLU A 138 -16.62 2.56 -1.52
C GLU A 138 -16.77 3.88 -2.29
N VAL A 139 -15.70 4.69 -2.36
CA VAL A 139 -15.68 5.93 -3.15
C VAL A 139 -15.78 5.61 -4.65
N ALA A 140 -15.05 4.61 -5.15
CA ALA A 140 -15.12 4.20 -6.54
C ALA A 140 -16.52 3.69 -6.93
N HIS A 141 -17.15 2.88 -6.08
CA HIS A 141 -18.55 2.46 -6.29
C HIS A 141 -19.50 3.65 -6.30
N SER A 142 -19.32 4.62 -5.41
CA SER A 142 -20.14 5.83 -5.38
C SER A 142 -19.99 6.66 -6.65
N LEU A 143 -18.77 6.77 -7.20
CA LEU A 143 -18.50 7.43 -8.49
C LEU A 143 -19.20 6.71 -9.64
N ILE A 144 -19.08 5.38 -9.71
CA ILE A 144 -19.71 4.56 -10.75
C ILE A 144 -21.23 4.73 -10.72
N LEU A 145 -21.83 4.66 -9.52
CA LEU A 145 -23.28 4.79 -9.35
C LEU A 145 -23.79 6.19 -9.71
N SER A 146 -23.08 7.25 -9.29
CA SER A 146 -23.52 8.63 -9.53
C SER A 146 -23.40 9.06 -10.99
N THR A 147 -22.46 8.49 -11.72
CA THR A 147 -22.19 8.81 -13.14
C THR A 147 -22.76 7.78 -14.11
N SER A 148 -23.37 6.70 -13.61
CA SER A 148 -23.86 5.57 -14.42
C SER A 148 -22.77 4.96 -15.31
N LEU A 149 -21.53 4.92 -14.83
CA LEU A 149 -20.41 4.34 -15.58
C LEU A 149 -20.58 2.82 -15.75
N PRO A 150 -20.23 2.27 -16.92
CA PRO A 150 -20.13 0.82 -17.10
C PRO A 150 -19.15 0.18 -16.10
N LEU A 151 -19.52 -0.99 -15.56
CA LEU A 151 -18.72 -1.67 -14.53
C LEU A 151 -17.31 -2.06 -14.98
N TYR A 152 -17.04 -2.22 -16.28
CA TYR A 152 -15.69 -2.50 -16.78
C TYR A 152 -14.73 -1.30 -16.62
N LEU A 153 -15.23 -0.11 -16.29
CA LEU A 153 -14.41 1.07 -15.97
C LEU A 153 -14.07 1.16 -14.47
N TRP A 154 -14.33 0.11 -13.69
CA TRP A 154 -14.06 0.13 -12.25
C TRP A 154 -12.59 0.46 -11.93
N GLY A 155 -11.65 0.07 -12.79
CA GLY A 155 -10.23 0.40 -12.63
C GLY A 155 -9.97 1.90 -12.64
N ASP A 156 -10.52 2.62 -13.61
CA ASP A 156 -10.42 4.07 -13.70
C ASP A 156 -11.12 4.75 -12.52
N ALA A 157 -12.25 4.21 -12.08
CA ALA A 157 -12.96 4.69 -10.90
C ALA A 157 -12.13 4.52 -9.62
N ILE A 158 -11.39 3.41 -9.47
CA ILE A 158 -10.48 3.17 -8.34
C ILE A 158 -9.30 4.16 -8.35
N LEU A 159 -8.66 4.36 -9.50
CA LEU A 159 -7.57 5.32 -9.64
C LEU A 159 -8.05 6.75 -9.33
N THR A 160 -9.22 7.13 -9.86
CA THR A 160 -9.86 8.42 -9.58
C THR A 160 -10.19 8.58 -8.10
N ALA A 161 -10.78 7.55 -7.49
CA ALA A 161 -11.10 7.55 -6.06
C ALA A 161 -9.84 7.76 -5.20
N ALA A 162 -8.74 7.07 -5.51
CA ALA A 162 -7.48 7.25 -4.79
C ALA A 162 -6.94 8.68 -4.92
N GLN A 163 -6.98 9.26 -6.12
CA GLN A 163 -6.57 10.65 -6.34
C GLN A 163 -7.42 11.65 -5.55
N LEU A 164 -8.74 11.45 -5.49
CA LEU A 164 -9.64 12.27 -4.69
C LEU A 164 -9.35 12.12 -3.19
N ILE A 165 -9.23 10.89 -2.69
CA ILE A 165 -8.94 10.62 -1.28
C ILE A 165 -7.62 11.25 -0.84
N ASN A 166 -6.59 11.22 -1.69
CA ASN A 166 -5.31 11.86 -1.42
C ASN A 166 -5.39 13.40 -1.33
N ARG A 167 -6.44 14.01 -1.87
CA ARG A 167 -6.70 15.45 -1.90
C ARG A 167 -7.79 15.91 -0.93
N MET A 168 -8.39 15.00 -0.17
CA MET A 168 -9.39 15.30 0.84
C MET A 168 -8.80 15.30 2.24
N SER A 169 -9.43 16.03 3.17
CA SER A 169 -9.00 16.06 4.56
C SER A 169 -9.17 14.69 5.23
N SER A 170 -8.21 14.32 6.06
CA SER A 170 -8.21 13.05 6.79
C SER A 170 -8.33 13.29 8.28
N ARG A 171 -9.30 12.64 8.93
CA ARG A 171 -9.43 12.69 10.40
C ARG A 171 -8.20 12.13 11.12
N ILE A 172 -7.54 11.14 10.51
CA ILE A 172 -6.31 10.53 11.05
C ILE A 172 -5.15 11.54 11.05
N LEU A 173 -5.19 12.55 10.18
CA LEU A 173 -4.18 13.60 10.06
C LEU A 173 -4.67 14.93 10.63
N HIS A 174 -5.57 14.91 11.62
CA HIS A 174 -6.12 16.14 12.22
C HIS A 174 -6.71 17.11 11.18
N LEU A 175 -7.42 16.58 10.18
CA LEU A 175 -8.02 17.30 9.06
C LEU A 175 -7.04 17.88 8.03
N GLN A 176 -5.76 17.52 8.10
CA GLN A 176 -4.83 17.78 7.02
C GLN A 176 -5.12 16.88 5.81
N ILE A 177 -4.68 17.34 4.64
CA ILE A 177 -4.80 16.63 3.37
C ILE A 177 -3.52 15.79 3.18
N PRO A 178 -3.61 14.47 2.93
CA PRO A 178 -2.45 13.59 2.75
C PRO A 178 -1.40 14.15 1.79
N LEU A 179 -1.86 14.70 0.66
CA LEU A 179 -1.03 15.35 -0.33
C LEU A 179 -0.25 16.55 0.22
N TYR A 180 -0.85 17.36 1.09
CA TYR A 180 -0.19 18.52 1.67
C TYR A 180 0.85 18.11 2.70
N CYS A 181 0.55 17.11 3.54
CA CYS A 181 1.53 16.55 4.48
C CYS A 181 2.81 16.07 3.77
N LEU A 182 2.69 15.48 2.56
CA LEU A 182 3.86 15.12 1.76
C LEU A 182 4.59 16.35 1.21
N LYS A 183 3.85 17.33 0.68
CA LYS A 183 4.41 18.54 0.07
C LYS A 183 5.12 19.47 1.06
N GLU A 184 4.75 19.42 2.34
CA GLU A 184 5.45 20.16 3.40
C GLU A 184 6.94 19.76 3.47
N SER A 185 7.24 18.47 3.25
CA SER A 185 8.63 17.99 3.19
C SER A 185 9.21 17.97 1.78
N TYR A 186 8.37 17.89 0.74
CA TYR A 186 8.79 17.75 -0.67
C TYR A 186 8.01 18.70 -1.60
N PRO A 187 8.26 20.02 -1.55
CA PRO A 187 7.47 21.01 -2.28
C PRO A 187 7.70 21.00 -3.80
N SER A 188 8.86 20.53 -4.28
CA SER A 188 9.25 20.53 -5.69
C SER A 188 8.90 19.24 -6.44
N THR A 189 8.46 18.19 -5.75
CA THR A 189 8.23 16.88 -6.39
C THR A 189 6.98 16.92 -7.27
N ARG A 190 7.15 16.66 -8.58
CA ARG A 190 6.05 16.41 -9.51
C ARG A 190 5.50 15.03 -9.22
N LEU A 191 4.35 14.99 -8.57
CA LEU A 191 3.73 13.73 -8.16
C LEU A 191 3.20 13.00 -9.39
N VAL A 192 3.71 11.79 -9.60
CA VAL A 192 3.15 10.82 -10.55
C VAL A 192 2.06 10.06 -9.78
N PHE A 193 0.80 10.32 -10.13
CA PHE A 193 -0.36 9.56 -9.64
C PHE A 193 -0.88 8.66 -10.75
#